data_AF-A0A0M9A9A2-F1
#
_entry.id   AF-A0A0M9A9A2-F1
#
_cell.length_a   1.000
_cell.length_b   1.000
_cell.length_c   1.000
_cell.angle_alpha   90.00
_cell.angle_beta   90.00
_cell.angle_gamma   90.00
#
_symmetry.space_group_name_H-M   'P 1'
#
loop_
_entity.id
_entity.type
_entity.pdbx_description
1 polymer ?
#
loop_
_entity_poly.entity_id
_entity_poly.type
_entity_poly.pdbx_seq_one_letter_code
_entity_poly.pdbx_strand_id
1 'polypeptide(L)'
;MLLLLVANLIILPVAISFFNDDLSTRWIAFNCLSDTIFLIDIVVNFRTGIMQQDNAEQVILDPKLIAKHYLRTWFFLDLISSIPLDYIFLIFNQFQDFSESFQILHAGRALRILRLAKLLSLVRLLRLSRLVRYVSQWEEVYVSV
;
A
#
# COMPACT_ATOMS: atom_id res chain seq x y z
N MET A 1 -3.43 12.29 4.05
CA MET A 1 -2.95 10.89 4.12
C MET A 1 -3.70 10.06 5.16
N LEU A 2 -3.72 10.45 6.45
CA LEU A 2 -4.34 9.68 7.55
C LEU A 2 -5.79 9.23 7.28
N LEU A 3 -6.67 10.13 6.84
CA LEU A 3 -8.06 9.77 6.50
C LEU A 3 -8.14 8.68 5.42
N LEU A 4 -7.31 8.78 4.39
CA LEU A 4 -7.24 7.82 3.30
C LEU A 4 -6.68 6.47 3.78
N LEU A 5 -5.68 6.47 4.67
CA LEU A 5 -5.17 5.27 5.35
C LEU A 5 -6.25 4.55 6.15
N VAL A 6 -6.94 5.28 7.04
CA VAL A 6 -8.00 4.72 7.89
C VAL A 6 -9.15 4.17 7.03
N ALA A 7 -9.60 4.94 6.05
CA ALA A 7 -10.65 4.51 5.13
C ALA A 7 -10.24 3.22 4.40
N ASN A 8 -9.03 3.16 3.82
CA ASN A 8 -8.57 1.94 3.15
C ASN A 8 -8.45 0.76 4.12
N LEU A 9 -7.92 0.97 5.32
CA LEU A 9 -7.72 -0.11 6.29
C LEU A 9 -9.03 -0.73 6.78
N ILE A 10 -10.12 0.05 6.81
CA ILE A 10 -11.46 -0.44 7.13
C ILE A 10 -12.14 -1.07 5.92
N ILE A 11 -12.11 -0.38 4.76
CA ILE A 11 -12.86 -0.81 3.58
C ILE A 11 -12.24 -2.06 2.94
N LEU A 12 -10.90 -2.20 2.89
CA LEU A 12 -10.25 -3.35 2.23
C LEU A 12 -10.64 -4.71 2.83
N PRO A 13 -10.55 -4.95 4.15
CA PRO A 13 -10.97 -6.23 4.74
C PRO A 13 -12.44 -6.54 4.48
N VAL A 14 -13.31 -5.54 4.56
CA VAL A 14 -14.75 -5.68 4.30
C VAL A 14 -15.00 -6.02 2.83
N ALA A 15 -14.29 -5.34 1.92
CA ALA A 15 -14.33 -5.61 0.49
C ALA A 15 -13.91 -7.05 0.17
N ILE A 16 -12.77 -7.50 0.71
CA ILE A 16 -12.21 -8.83 0.43
C ILE A 16 -13.10 -9.96 0.96
N SER A 17 -13.74 -9.76 2.13
CA SER A 17 -14.51 -10.82 2.81
C SER A 17 -15.96 -10.90 2.33
N PHE A 18 -16.63 -9.77 2.14
CA PHE A 18 -18.07 -9.73 1.82
C PHE A 18 -18.34 -9.56 0.33
N PHE A 19 -17.48 -8.88 -0.41
CA PHE A 19 -17.69 -8.58 -1.82
C PHE A 19 -16.85 -9.51 -2.69
N ASN A 20 -17.37 -10.72 -2.93
CA ASN A 20 -16.60 -11.76 -3.59
C ASN A 20 -16.30 -11.50 -5.07
N ASP A 21 -17.14 -10.70 -5.75
CA ASP A 21 -17.14 -10.53 -7.21
C ASP A 21 -17.25 -9.05 -7.68
N ASP A 22 -17.15 -8.06 -6.78
CA ASP A 22 -17.22 -6.64 -7.18
C ASP A 22 -15.90 -6.15 -7.79
N LEU A 23 -15.63 -6.63 -9.00
CA LEU A 23 -14.69 -6.02 -9.96
C LEU A 23 -15.34 -4.82 -10.66
N SER A 24 -16.20 -4.08 -9.96
CA SER A 24 -16.81 -2.89 -10.52
C SER A 24 -15.71 -1.92 -10.93
N THR A 25 -15.81 -1.36 -12.14
CA THR A 25 -14.84 -0.39 -12.66
C THR A 25 -14.60 0.76 -11.68
N ARG A 26 -15.64 1.16 -10.93
CA ARG A 26 -15.55 2.18 -9.88
C ARG A 26 -14.67 1.75 -8.70
N TRP A 27 -14.79 0.51 -8.26
CA TRP A 27 -13.99 -0.04 -7.16
C TRP A 27 -12.52 -0.16 -7.54
N ILE A 28 -12.24 -0.64 -8.75
CA ILE A 28 -10.88 -0.72 -9.29
C ILE A 28 -10.28 0.67 -9.44
N ALA A 29 -11.03 1.63 -10.00
CA ALA A 29 -10.58 3.01 -10.14
C ALA A 29 -10.26 3.66 -8.79
N PHE A 30 -11.11 3.46 -7.77
CA PHE A 30 -10.88 3.96 -6.42
C PHE A 30 -9.60 3.38 -5.81
N ASN A 31 -9.40 2.05 -5.89
CA ASN A 31 -8.19 1.40 -5.40
C ASN A 31 -6.94 1.89 -6.13
N CYS A 32 -6.98 1.94 -7.46
CA CYS A 32 -5.86 2.41 -8.27
C CYS A 32 -5.49 3.87 -7.94
N LEU A 33 -6.48 4.74 -7.78
CA LEU A 33 -6.27 6.14 -7.37
C LEU A 33 -5.67 6.22 -5.96
N SER A 34 -6.20 5.47 -5.01
CA SER A 34 -5.69 5.36 -3.63
C SER A 34 -4.22 4.92 -3.61
N ASP A 35 -3.90 3.85 -4.33
CA ASP A 35 -2.55 3.29 -4.44
C ASP A 35 -1.58 4.30 -5.09
N THR A 36 -2.03 5.05 -6.08
CA THR A 36 -1.26 6.14 -6.70
C THR A 36 -0.93 7.25 -5.69
N ILE A 37 -1.90 7.67 -4.87
CA ILE A 37 -1.67 8.66 -3.81
C ILE A 37 -0.65 8.14 -2.80
N PHE A 38 -0.70 6.85 -2.44
CA PHE A 38 0.29 6.23 -1.57
C PHE A 38 1.70 6.16 -2.17
N LEU A 39 1.82 5.97 -3.48
CA LEU A 39 3.11 6.03 -4.17
C LEU A 39 3.67 7.45 -4.19
N ILE A 40 2.83 8.46 -4.41
CA ILE A 40 3.25 9.87 -4.37
C ILE A 40 3.77 10.23 -2.96
N ASP A 41 3.11 9.75 -1.91
CA ASP A 41 3.54 9.97 -0.53
C ASP A 41 4.93 9.39 -0.23
N ILE A 42 5.29 8.24 -0.81
CA ILE A 42 6.65 7.71 -0.71
C ILE A 42 7.65 8.73 -1.25
N VAL A 43 7.37 9.36 -2.40
CA VAL A 43 8.22 10.39 -3.00
C VAL A 43 8.32 11.61 -2.10
N VAL A 44 7.21 12.02 -1.47
CA VAL A 44 7.20 13.13 -0.50
C VAL A 44 8.04 12.78 0.73
N ASN A 45 7.97 11.54 1.25
CA ASN A 45 8.73 11.10 2.40
C ASN A 45 10.26 11.14 2.18
N PHE A 46 10.75 11.09 0.93
CA PHE A 46 12.17 11.33 0.63
C PHE A 46 12.61 12.79 0.82
N ARG A 47 11.66 13.73 0.91
CA ARG A 47 11.89 15.17 1.09
C ARG A 47 11.45 15.67 2.46
N THR A 48 10.71 14.87 3.22
CA THR A 48 10.26 15.21 4.57
C THR A 48 11.42 15.14 5.56
N GLY A 49 11.64 16.23 6.29
CA GLY A 49 12.69 16.31 7.32
C GLY A 49 12.46 15.33 8.47
N ILE A 50 13.55 14.87 9.07
CA ILE A 50 13.53 13.94 10.21
C ILE A 50 13.80 14.72 11.49
N MET A 51 12.96 14.55 12.50
CA MET A 51 13.21 15.09 13.85
C MET A 51 14.24 14.25 14.57
N GLN A 52 15.21 14.88 15.23
CA GLN A 52 16.26 14.19 15.96
C GLN A 52 15.74 13.79 17.35
N GLN A 53 15.83 12.51 17.71
CA GLN A 53 15.34 11.98 19.00
C GLN A 53 15.98 12.68 20.22
N ASP A 54 17.22 13.16 20.08
CA ASP A 54 17.97 13.80 21.17
C ASP A 54 17.73 15.32 21.28
N ASN A 55 17.14 15.95 20.27
CA ASN A 55 16.86 17.39 20.26
C ASN A 55 15.68 17.67 19.32
N ALA A 56 14.47 17.71 19.89
CA ALA A 56 13.22 17.93 19.14
C ALA A 56 13.19 19.27 18.37
N GLU A 57 14.06 20.23 18.73
CA GLU A 57 14.19 21.51 18.04
C GLU A 57 15.04 21.45 16.76
N GLN A 58 15.81 20.38 16.54
CA GLN A 58 16.66 20.23 15.35
C GLN A 58 16.03 19.29 14.32
N VAL A 59 15.59 19.89 13.20
CA VAL A 59 15.09 19.16 12.04
C VAL A 59 16.22 18.98 11.01
N ILE A 60 16.51 17.73 10.67
CA ILE A 60 17.45 17.40 9.60
C ILE A 60 16.77 17.65 8.26
N LEU A 61 17.28 18.64 7.51
CA LEU A 61 16.76 19.02 6.19
C LEU A 61 17.68 18.59 5.02
N ASP A 62 18.82 17.94 5.30
CA ASP A 62 19.71 17.45 4.23
C ASP A 62 19.02 16.30 3.45
N PRO A 63 18.66 16.50 2.17
CA PRO A 63 17.95 15.50 1.39
C PRO A 63 18.73 14.19 1.20
N LYS A 64 20.08 14.23 1.20
CA LYS A 64 20.88 13.01 1.07
C LYS A 64 20.81 12.16 2.33
N LEU A 65 20.84 12.81 3.49
CA LEU A 65 20.74 12.14 4.79
C LEU A 65 19.34 11.57 5.01
N ILE A 66 18.31 12.35 4.68
CA ILE A 66 16.90 11.91 4.70
C ILE A 66 16.72 10.67 3.83
N ALA A 67 17.15 10.73 2.56
CA ALA A 67 17.00 9.61 1.64
C ALA A 67 17.70 8.34 2.14
N LYS A 68 18.95 8.46 2.63
CA LYS A 68 19.70 7.31 3.15
C LYS A 68 19.04 6.69 4.39
N HIS A 69 18.53 7.53 5.29
CA HIS A 69 17.83 7.07 6.47
C HIS A 69 16.52 6.36 6.10
N TYR A 70 15.69 7.00 5.25
CA TYR A 70 14.39 6.45 4.82
C TYR A 70 14.54 5.14 4.05
N LEU A 71 15.54 5.02 3.17
CA LEU A 71 15.85 3.78 2.45
C LEU A 71 16.18 2.60 3.37
N ARG A 72 16.83 2.88 4.52
CA ARG A 72 17.26 1.84 5.45
C ARG A 72 16.15 1.38 6.40
N THR A 73 15.18 2.24 6.69
CA THR A 73 14.18 2.01 7.73
C THR A 73 12.84 1.58 7.15
N TRP A 74 12.17 2.47 6.40
CA TRP A 74 10.76 2.31 6.07
C TRP A 74 10.46 2.14 4.59
N PHE A 75 11.37 2.56 3.71
CA PHE A 75 11.13 2.58 2.27
C PHE A 75 10.61 1.26 1.71
N PHE A 76 11.22 0.11 2.05
CA PHE A 76 10.81 -1.18 1.50
C PHE A 76 9.40 -1.58 1.96
N LEU A 77 9.06 -1.31 3.22
CA LEU A 77 7.74 -1.59 3.76
C LEU A 77 6.69 -0.69 3.08
N ASP A 78 7.01 0.59 2.91
CA ASP A 78 6.15 1.54 2.23
C ASP A 78 6.00 1.17 0.74
N LEU A 79 7.07 0.75 0.07
CA LEU A 79 7.01 0.30 -1.32
C LEU A 79 6.12 -0.94 -1.50
N ILE A 80 6.38 -2.00 -0.72
CA ILE A 80 5.64 -3.27 -0.81
C ILE A 80 4.14 -3.06 -0.51
N SER A 81 3.82 -2.18 0.44
CA SER A 81 2.44 -1.91 0.83
C SER A 81 1.70 -0.97 -0.13
N SER A 82 2.40 -0.21 -0.97
CA SER A 82 1.81 0.67 -2.00
C SER A 82 1.64 0.02 -3.37
N ILE A 83 2.40 -1.02 -3.69
CA ILE A 83 2.31 -1.71 -4.98
C ILE A 83 1.04 -2.58 -5.03
N PRO A 84 0.20 -2.47 -6.08
CA PRO A 84 -0.98 -3.30 -6.25
C PRO A 84 -0.61 -4.72 -6.77
N LEU A 85 -0.06 -5.55 -5.90
CA LEU A 85 0.42 -6.90 -6.24
C LEU A 85 -0.68 -7.83 -6.75
N ASP A 86 -1.90 -7.67 -6.25
CA ASP A 86 -3.10 -8.37 -6.69
C ASP A 86 -3.43 -8.06 -8.16
N TYR A 87 -3.42 -6.78 -8.57
CA TYR A 87 -3.68 -6.42 -9.97
C TYR A 87 -2.56 -6.90 -10.90
N ILE A 88 -1.30 -6.76 -10.49
CA ILE A 88 -0.15 -7.24 -11.28
C ILE A 88 -0.25 -8.76 -11.47
N PHE A 89 -0.57 -9.50 -10.41
CA PHE A 89 -0.73 -10.95 -10.47
C PHE A 89 -1.88 -11.36 -11.38
N LEU A 90 -3.04 -10.71 -11.30
CA LEU A 90 -4.19 -11.00 -12.17
C LEU A 90 -3.86 -10.75 -13.64
N ILE A 91 -3.24 -9.61 -13.95
CA ILE A 91 -2.84 -9.24 -15.32
C ILE A 91 -1.84 -10.26 -15.87
N PHE A 92 -0.82 -10.64 -15.09
CA PHE A 92 0.20 -11.60 -15.52
C PHE A 92 -0.39 -12.99 -15.83
N ASN A 93 -1.29 -13.49 -14.97
CA ASN A 93 -1.96 -14.76 -15.22
C ASN A 93 -2.89 -14.68 -16.45
N GLN A 94 -3.60 -13.57 -16.64
CA GLN A 94 -4.46 -13.37 -17.81
C GLN A 94 -3.66 -13.36 -19.12
N PHE A 95 -2.49 -12.71 -19.15
CA PHE A 95 -1.61 -12.75 -20.32
C PHE A 95 -1.09 -14.16 -20.63
N GLN A 96 -0.77 -14.94 -19.60
CA GLN A 96 -0.32 -16.31 -19.77
C GLN A 96 -1.44 -17.22 -20.29
N ASP A 97 -2.66 -17.10 -19.76
CA ASP A 97 -3.82 -17.88 -20.21
C ASP A 97 -4.23 -17.53 -21.66
N PHE A 98 -4.01 -16.29 -22.12
CA PHE A 98 -4.29 -15.91 -23.51
C PHE A 98 -3.33 -16.57 -24.52
N SER A 99 -2.15 -16.98 -24.07
CA SER A 99 -1.15 -17.66 -24.91
C SER A 99 -1.40 -19.17 -25.06
N GLU A 100 -2.14 -19.79 -24.13
CA GLU A 100 -2.48 -21.22 -24.17
C GLU A 100 -3.97 -21.42 -24.45
N SER A 101 -4.31 -21.66 -25.72
CA SER A 101 -5.67 -21.97 -26.17
C SER A 101 -6.16 -23.34 -25.66
N PHE A 102 -6.65 -23.46 -24.43
CA PHE A 102 -7.38 -24.66 -23.99
C PHE A 102 -8.49 -24.35 -22.95
N GLN A 103 -9.75 -24.42 -23.39
CA GLN A 103 -10.87 -23.69 -22.79
C GLN A 103 -11.69 -24.39 -21.69
N ILE A 104 -11.38 -25.61 -21.22
CA ILE A 104 -12.41 -26.37 -20.44
C ILE A 104 -11.97 -26.88 -19.05
N LEU A 105 -10.67 -26.84 -18.70
CA LEU A 105 -10.16 -27.26 -17.38
C LEU A 105 -9.94 -26.11 -16.36
N HIS A 106 -10.33 -24.88 -16.70
CA HIS A 106 -9.86 -23.68 -16.01
C HIS A 106 -10.74 -23.14 -14.87
N ALA A 107 -12.00 -23.53 -14.73
CA ALA A 107 -12.87 -22.93 -13.69
C ALA A 107 -12.31 -23.14 -12.26
N GLY A 108 -11.82 -24.35 -11.95
CA GLY A 108 -11.18 -24.64 -10.66
C GLY A 108 -9.84 -23.92 -10.45
N ARG A 109 -9.09 -23.65 -11.54
CA ARG A 109 -7.82 -22.90 -11.50
C ARG A 109 -8.08 -21.40 -11.33
N ALA A 110 -9.04 -20.83 -12.06
CA ALA A 110 -9.44 -19.43 -11.96
C ALA A 110 -9.90 -19.07 -10.53
N LEU A 111 -10.73 -19.91 -9.90
CA LEU A 111 -11.13 -19.72 -8.50
C LEU A 111 -9.95 -19.78 -7.51
N ARG A 112 -8.90 -20.52 -7.84
CA ARG A 112 -7.67 -20.58 -7.03
C ARG A 112 -6.83 -19.32 -7.23
N ILE A 113 -6.69 -18.84 -8.47
CA ILE A 113 -5.99 -17.60 -8.83
C ILE A 113 -6.66 -16.38 -8.18
N LEU A 114 -7.99 -16.29 -8.24
CA LEU A 114 -8.75 -15.22 -7.57
C LEU A 114 -8.54 -15.22 -6.05
N ARG A 115 -8.52 -16.41 -5.42
CA ARG A 115 -8.19 -16.53 -3.99
C ARG A 115 -6.77 -16.06 -3.68
N LEU A 116 -5.79 -16.42 -4.51
CA LEU A 116 -4.40 -15.96 -4.34
C LEU A 116 -4.28 -14.44 -4.52
N ALA A 117 -4.95 -13.86 -5.51
CA ALA A 117 -5.01 -12.41 -5.71
C ALA A 117 -5.60 -11.70 -4.48
N LYS A 118 -6.67 -12.24 -3.88
CA LYS A 118 -7.23 -11.73 -2.62
C LYS A 118 -6.21 -11.78 -1.48
N LEU A 119 -5.45 -12.86 -1.34
CA LEU A 119 -4.39 -12.95 -0.32
C LEU A 119 -3.28 -11.92 -0.56
N LEU A 120 -2.90 -11.67 -1.81
CA LEU A 120 -1.92 -10.64 -2.15
C LEU A 120 -2.43 -9.22 -1.83
N SER A 121 -3.73 -8.97 -1.96
CA SER A 121 -4.33 -7.68 -1.60
C SER A 121 -4.20 -7.38 -0.09
N LEU A 122 -4.05 -8.40 0.76
CA LEU A 122 -3.80 -8.23 2.21
C LEU A 122 -2.44 -7.62 2.50
N VAL A 123 -1.48 -7.67 1.57
CA VAL A 123 -0.18 -6.98 1.71
C VAL A 123 -0.39 -5.46 1.91
N ARG A 124 -1.49 -4.91 1.40
CA ARG A 124 -1.88 -3.50 1.61
C ARG A 124 -2.17 -3.19 3.09
N LEU A 125 -2.48 -4.18 3.94
CA LEU A 125 -2.66 -3.98 5.38
C LEU A 125 -1.37 -3.58 6.09
N LEU A 126 -0.20 -3.84 5.48
CA LEU A 126 1.08 -3.33 5.98
C LEU A 126 1.13 -1.79 6.04
N ARG A 127 0.21 -1.09 5.35
CA ARG A 127 -0.01 0.36 5.49
C ARG A 127 -0.34 0.77 6.94
N LEU A 128 -0.78 -0.14 7.80
CA LEU A 128 -0.97 0.10 9.23
C LEU A 128 0.30 0.64 9.90
N SER A 129 1.48 0.18 9.46
CA SER A 129 2.76 0.72 9.94
C SER A 129 2.88 2.23 9.77
N ARG A 130 2.39 2.77 8.64
CA ARG A 130 2.37 4.21 8.38
C ARG A 130 1.38 4.91 9.26
N LEU A 131 0.22 4.32 9.50
CA LEU A 131 -0.77 4.86 10.43
C LEU A 131 -0.15 5.04 11.82
N VAL A 132 0.46 3.98 12.36
CA VAL A 132 1.14 4.01 13.66
C VAL A 132 2.23 5.09 13.67
N ARG A 133 3.06 5.13 12.63
CA ARG A 133 4.13 6.13 12.50
C ARG A 133 3.59 7.57 12.48
N TYR A 134 2.58 7.85 11.65
CA TYR A 134 2.00 9.18 11.59
C TYR A 134 1.33 9.54 12.91
N VAL A 135 0.62 8.63 13.57
CA VAL A 135 0.03 8.92 14.89
C VAL A 135 1.11 9.21 15.94
N SER A 136 2.19 8.43 15.99
CA SER A 136 3.32 8.68 16.90
C SER A 136 3.99 10.03 16.65
N GLN A 137 4.20 10.40 15.38
CA GLN A 137 4.78 11.70 15.02
C GLN A 137 3.87 12.86 15.40
N TRP A 138 2.55 12.68 15.27
CA TRP A 138 1.59 13.69 15.72
C TRP A 138 1.62 13.81 17.25
N GLU A 139 1.62 12.71 17.98
CA GLU A 139 1.71 12.71 19.44
C GLU A 139 2.97 13.42 19.93
N GLU A 140 4.14 13.14 19.34
CA GLU A 140 5.41 13.80 19.68
C GLU A 140 5.34 15.33 19.49
N VAL A 141 4.69 15.81 18.43
CA VAL A 141 4.56 17.25 18.17
C VAL A 141 3.59 17.94 19.12
N TYR A 142 2.49 17.29 19.52
CA TYR A 142 1.50 17.89 20.41
C TYR A 142 1.86 17.79 21.89
N VAL A 143 2.63 16.77 22.30
CA VAL A 143 3.06 16.59 23.70
C VAL A 143 4.31 17.42 24.03
N SER A 144 5.07 17.86 23.02
CA SER A 144 6.24 18.73 23.17
C SER A 144 5.93 20.23 23.21
N VAL A 145 4.66 20.63 23.03
CA VAL A 145 4.16 22.02 23.12
C VAL A 145 3.40 22.21 24.43
#